data_AF-A0A1I4ARG0-F1
#
_entry.id   AF-A0A1I4ARG0-F1
#
_cell.length_a   1.000
_cell.length_b   1.000
_cell.length_c   1.000
_cell.angle_alpha   90.00
_cell.angle_beta   90.00
_cell.angle_gamma   90.00
#
_symmetry.space_group_name_H-M   'P 1'
#
loop_
_entity.id
_entity.type
_entity.pdbx_description
1 polymer ?
#
loop_
_entity_poly.entity_id
_entity_poly.type
_entity_poly.pdbx_seq_one_letter_code
_entity_poly.pdbx_strand_id
1 'polypeptide(L)'
;MKYSFLLLFILVLSGCGHYGRSSSCEGEACQNNNQFVLVEPKIDEAYVKRYKIPSLELYKNQLSILNNWNWKKGDITRQERDEALLECGSSDIWMSKNYALMKTLTPEEYNGKLLLIKRCMLDDGFTFLGDFSPCENDPIPACDLPVPKRETNRRLNSEYCMKKAYVDACQPQSRERILNTEKCKRYPKLYFCDV
;
A
#
# COMPACT_ATOMS: atom_id res chain seq x y z
N MET A 1 -43.59 36.43 -20.19
CA MET A 1 -42.92 35.86 -21.39
C MET A 1 -42.69 34.37 -21.14
N LYS A 2 -43.27 33.53 -21.99
CA LYS A 2 -43.16 32.06 -22.00
C LYS A 2 -42.23 31.67 -23.15
N TYR A 3 -41.23 30.85 -22.88
CA TYR A 3 -40.53 30.00 -23.85
C TYR A 3 -40.11 28.76 -23.03
N SER A 4 -40.88 27.67 -22.97
CA SER A 4 -41.10 26.65 -24.02
C SER A 4 -39.80 26.11 -24.60
N PHE A 5 -39.03 25.39 -23.78
CA PHE A 5 -37.96 24.53 -24.29
C PHE A 5 -38.54 23.17 -24.63
N LEU A 6 -38.65 22.96 -25.94
CA LEU A 6 -39.06 21.73 -26.58
C LEU A 6 -38.12 20.59 -26.15
N LEU A 7 -38.71 19.51 -25.63
CA LEU A 7 -38.08 18.20 -25.57
C LEU A 7 -37.62 17.79 -26.97
N LEU A 8 -36.35 17.45 -27.12
CA LEU A 8 -35.89 16.56 -28.19
C LEU A 8 -35.37 15.27 -27.54
N PHE A 9 -36.28 14.33 -27.34
CA PHE A 9 -35.92 12.92 -27.18
C PHE A 9 -35.41 12.43 -28.53
N ILE A 10 -34.13 12.07 -28.62
CA ILE A 10 -33.65 11.13 -29.62
C ILE A 10 -33.15 9.90 -28.86
N LEU A 11 -34.05 8.92 -28.74
CA LEU A 11 -33.71 7.53 -28.53
C LEU A 11 -33.02 7.01 -29.79
N VAL A 12 -31.76 6.60 -29.68
CA VAL A 12 -31.21 5.55 -30.55
C VAL A 12 -30.83 4.37 -29.66
N LEU A 13 -31.78 3.45 -29.57
CA LEU A 13 -31.52 2.05 -29.29
C LEU A 13 -30.72 1.43 -30.44
N SER A 14 -29.95 0.41 -30.11
CA SER A 14 -29.35 -0.63 -30.98
C SER A 14 -28.12 -0.26 -31.80
N GLY A 15 -27.05 -1.02 -31.54
CA GLY A 15 -25.86 -1.08 -32.37
C GLY A 15 -24.73 -1.81 -31.67
N CYS A 16 -24.75 -3.15 -31.68
CA CYS A 16 -23.51 -3.91 -31.60
C CYS A 16 -22.63 -3.47 -32.76
N GLY A 17 -21.75 -2.50 -32.52
CA GLY A 17 -20.76 -2.01 -33.45
C GLY A 17 -19.39 -2.36 -32.95
N HIS A 18 -18.88 -3.51 -33.36
CA HIS A 18 -17.44 -3.76 -33.40
C HIS A 18 -16.81 -2.67 -34.28
N TYR A 19 -16.28 -1.61 -33.66
CA TYR A 19 -15.32 -0.73 -34.31
C TYR A 19 -14.12 -0.59 -33.39
N GLY A 20 -13.10 -1.37 -33.72
CA GLY A 20 -11.78 -1.26 -33.14
C GLY A 20 -11.31 0.18 -33.24
N ARG A 21 -11.16 0.82 -32.08
CA ARG A 21 -10.44 2.07 -31.95
C ARG A 21 -9.14 1.70 -31.24
N SER A 22 -8.08 1.67 -32.03
CA SER A 22 -6.69 1.46 -31.62
C SER A 22 -6.37 2.33 -30.40
N SER A 23 -6.46 1.76 -29.19
CA SER A 23 -5.74 2.26 -28.04
C SER A 23 -4.29 1.78 -28.20
N SER A 24 -3.38 2.67 -28.61
CA SER A 24 -1.96 2.39 -28.47
C SER A 24 -1.63 2.51 -26.98
N CYS A 25 -1.48 1.37 -26.32
CA CYS A 25 -1.03 1.33 -24.94
C CYS A 25 0.50 1.38 -24.95
N GLU A 26 1.08 2.49 -24.45
CA GLU A 26 2.50 2.54 -24.10
C GLU A 26 2.62 2.48 -22.57
N GLY A 27 2.98 1.31 -22.03
CA GLY A 27 3.15 1.13 -20.59
C GLY A 27 1.85 1.16 -19.79
N GLU A 28 1.80 1.96 -18.72
CA GLU A 28 0.69 2.07 -17.74
C GLU A 28 -0.34 3.17 -18.10
N ALA A 29 -0.17 3.85 -19.24
CA ALA A 29 -1.04 4.93 -19.67
C ALA A 29 -1.79 4.54 -20.95
N CYS A 30 -3.12 4.67 -20.92
CA CYS A 30 -3.97 4.51 -22.10
C CYS A 30 -4.46 5.87 -22.58
N GLN A 31 -4.30 6.16 -23.86
CA GLN A 31 -4.90 7.33 -24.48
C GLN A 31 -6.33 6.98 -24.93
N ASN A 32 -7.33 7.57 -24.28
CA ASN A 32 -8.72 7.52 -24.72
C ASN A 32 -9.20 8.95 -24.96
N ASN A 33 -9.60 9.27 -26.19
CA ASN A 33 -10.11 10.60 -26.58
C ASN A 33 -9.24 11.78 -26.08
N ASN A 34 -7.92 11.73 -26.32
CA ASN A 34 -6.93 12.73 -25.89
C ASN A 34 -6.76 12.92 -24.37
N GLN A 35 -7.31 12.02 -23.55
CA GLN A 35 -7.00 11.95 -22.12
C GLN A 35 -6.13 10.72 -21.83
N PHE A 36 -5.07 10.94 -21.04
CA PHE A 36 -4.29 9.86 -20.47
C PHE A 36 -5.03 9.32 -19.26
N VAL A 37 -5.44 8.06 -19.34
CA VAL A 37 -5.96 7.32 -18.19
C VAL A 37 -4.82 6.47 -17.64
N LEU A 38 -4.49 6.67 -16.37
CA LEU A 38 -3.63 5.75 -15.64
C LEU A 38 -4.44 4.48 -15.37
N VAL A 39 -3.99 3.37 -15.93
CA VAL A 39 -4.61 2.08 -15.69
C VAL A 39 -3.81 1.41 -14.59
N GLU A 40 -4.42 1.24 -13.41
CA GLU A 40 -3.79 0.47 -12.35
C GLU A 40 -3.50 -0.95 -12.87
N PRO A 41 -2.29 -1.47 -12.64
CA PRO A 41 -1.93 -2.78 -13.12
C PRO A 41 -2.81 -3.83 -12.45
N LYS A 42 -3.39 -4.71 -13.27
CA LYS A 42 -4.14 -5.85 -12.77
C LYS A 42 -3.20 -6.76 -11.97
N ILE A 43 -3.49 -6.93 -10.68
CA ILE A 43 -2.73 -7.82 -9.79
C ILE A 43 -3.24 -9.25 -9.95
N ASP A 44 -2.60 -10.00 -10.85
CA ASP A 44 -2.90 -11.39 -11.19
C ASP A 44 -1.64 -12.28 -11.24
N GLU A 45 -1.80 -13.54 -11.63
CA GLU A 45 -0.69 -14.51 -11.73
C GLU A 45 0.44 -14.04 -12.67
N ALA A 46 0.10 -13.33 -13.75
CA ALA A 46 1.10 -12.80 -14.67
C ALA A 46 1.90 -11.67 -14.02
N TYR A 47 1.24 -10.80 -13.24
CA TYR A 47 1.90 -9.76 -12.46
C TYR A 47 2.90 -10.36 -11.46
N VAL A 48 2.48 -11.32 -10.64
CA VAL A 48 3.37 -11.90 -9.62
C VAL A 48 4.53 -12.66 -10.23
N LYS A 49 4.32 -13.37 -11.34
CA LYS A 49 5.40 -14.03 -12.09
C LYS A 49 6.40 -13.01 -12.63
N ARG A 50 5.92 -11.91 -13.22
CA ARG A 50 6.76 -10.83 -13.78
C ARG A 50 7.67 -10.21 -12.72
N TYR A 51 7.14 -9.97 -11.52
CA TYR A 51 7.88 -9.32 -10.44
C TYR A 51 8.50 -10.29 -9.43
N LYS A 52 8.47 -11.60 -9.71
CA LYS A 52 8.99 -12.66 -8.84
C LYS A 52 8.44 -12.59 -7.41
N ILE A 53 7.15 -12.26 -7.31
CA ILE A 53 6.39 -12.26 -6.06
C ILE A 53 6.03 -13.71 -5.73
N PRO A 54 6.29 -14.18 -4.50
CA PRO A 54 6.12 -15.60 -4.15
C PRO A 54 4.70 -16.13 -4.25
N SER A 55 3.70 -15.31 -3.89
CA SER A 55 2.30 -15.72 -3.87
C SER A 55 1.40 -14.52 -4.17
N LEU A 56 0.45 -14.71 -5.09
CA LEU A 56 -0.58 -13.73 -5.40
C LEU A 56 -1.47 -13.44 -4.20
N GLU A 57 -1.87 -14.48 -3.48
CA GLU A 57 -2.73 -14.36 -2.31
C GLU A 57 -2.02 -13.58 -1.19
N LEU A 58 -0.80 -13.97 -0.82
CA LEU A 58 -0.03 -13.28 0.21
C LEU A 58 0.25 -11.83 -0.16
N TYR A 59 0.46 -11.54 -1.44
CA TYR A 59 0.66 -10.18 -1.91
C TYR A 59 -0.62 -9.34 -1.84
N LYS A 60 -1.78 -9.91 -2.17
CA LYS A 60 -3.07 -9.24 -1.97
C LYS A 60 -3.35 -8.96 -0.49
N ASN A 61 -3.06 -9.92 0.39
CA ASN A 61 -3.19 -9.74 1.84
C ASN A 61 -2.26 -8.62 2.34
N GLN A 62 -1.01 -8.62 1.88
CA GLN A 62 -0.04 -7.57 2.18
C GLN A 62 -0.55 -6.20 1.71
N LEU A 63 -1.02 -6.09 0.47
CA LEU A 63 -1.61 -4.87 -0.08
C LEU A 63 -2.79 -4.40 0.76
N SER A 64 -3.67 -5.31 1.15
CA SER A 64 -4.84 -5.02 1.96
C SER A 64 -4.47 -4.39 3.31
N ILE A 65 -3.44 -4.92 3.99
CA ILE A 65 -2.99 -4.41 5.29
C ILE A 65 -2.11 -3.16 5.19
N LEU A 66 -1.19 -3.10 4.22
CA LEU A 66 -0.20 -2.02 4.16
C LEU A 66 -0.65 -0.82 3.34
N ASN A 67 -1.73 -0.93 2.57
CA ASN A 67 -2.33 0.21 1.91
C ASN A 67 -2.94 1.15 2.96
N ASN A 68 -2.31 2.30 3.18
CA ASN A 68 -2.76 3.28 4.18
C ASN A 68 -4.16 3.85 3.91
N TRP A 69 -4.71 3.71 2.70
CA TRP A 69 -6.09 4.09 2.38
C TRP A 69 -7.13 3.16 2.98
N ASN A 70 -6.73 1.93 3.36
CA ASN A 70 -7.59 0.97 4.04
C ASN A 70 -7.73 1.24 5.54
N TRP A 71 -7.13 2.31 6.06
CA TRP A 71 -7.13 2.65 7.48
C TRP A 71 -7.70 4.05 7.72
N LYS A 72 -8.68 4.16 8.62
CA LYS A 72 -9.29 5.43 9.02
C LYS A 72 -9.26 5.63 10.53
N LYS A 73 -8.98 6.84 10.98
CA LYS A 73 -9.07 7.26 12.39
C LYS A 73 -9.11 8.79 12.45
N GLY A 74 -10.27 9.39 12.73
CA GLY A 74 -10.43 10.85 12.81
C GLY A 74 -9.77 11.62 11.65
N ASP A 75 -9.28 12.83 11.96
CA ASP A 75 -8.58 13.71 11.03
C ASP A 75 -7.06 13.53 11.13
N ILE A 76 -6.57 12.31 10.93
CA ILE A 76 -5.12 12.06 10.89
C ILE A 76 -4.56 12.19 9.47
N THR A 77 -3.31 12.65 9.42
CA THR A 77 -2.51 12.75 8.21
C THR A 77 -2.12 11.36 7.69
N ARG A 78 -1.70 11.31 6.42
CA ARG A 78 -1.08 10.11 5.85
C ARG A 78 0.16 9.68 6.62
N GLN A 79 0.96 10.65 7.08
CA GLN A 79 2.19 10.36 7.83
C GLN A 79 1.89 9.63 9.14
N GLU A 80 0.88 10.08 9.90
CA GLU A 80 0.50 9.42 11.16
C GLU A 80 0.00 7.98 10.93
N ARG A 81 -0.66 7.71 9.79
CA ARG A 81 -1.04 6.33 9.40
C ARG A 81 0.18 5.46 9.12
N ASP A 82 1.10 6.00 8.32
CA ASP A 82 2.34 5.34 7.94
C ASP A 82 3.19 5.04 9.19
N GLU A 83 3.29 5.99 10.13
CA GLU A 83 3.95 5.79 11.43
C GLU A 83 3.26 4.71 12.26
N ALA A 84 1.93 4.74 12.38
CA ALA A 84 1.19 3.73 13.13
C ALA A 84 1.40 2.31 12.58
N LEU A 85 1.38 2.14 11.25
CA LEU A 85 1.65 0.85 10.60
C LEU A 85 3.06 0.33 10.94
N LEU A 86 4.06 1.20 10.91
CA LEU A 86 5.44 0.85 11.27
C LEU A 86 5.57 0.51 12.76
N GLU A 87 4.90 1.27 13.64
CA GLU A 87 4.90 1.03 15.10
C GLU A 87 4.14 -0.24 15.47
N CYS A 88 3.16 -0.64 14.67
CA CYS A 88 2.46 -1.91 14.79
C CYS A 88 3.24 -3.10 14.22
N GLY A 89 4.44 -2.87 13.66
CA GLY A 89 5.36 -3.92 13.24
C GLY A 89 5.43 -4.16 11.73
N SER A 90 4.87 -3.27 10.91
CA SER A 90 5.18 -3.30 9.48
C SER A 90 6.68 -3.05 9.27
N SER A 91 7.35 -3.92 8.51
CA SER A 91 8.74 -3.72 8.12
C SER A 91 8.89 -2.63 7.06
N ASP A 92 7.87 -2.46 6.23
CA ASP A 92 7.86 -1.51 5.12
C ASP A 92 6.44 -1.11 4.74
N ILE A 93 6.22 0.18 4.52
CA ILE A 93 4.93 0.79 4.20
C ILE A 93 4.80 1.21 2.74
N TRP A 94 5.90 1.26 1.99
CA TRP A 94 5.89 1.67 0.57
C TRP A 94 6.16 0.51 -0.37
N MET A 95 6.01 -0.72 0.14
CA MET A 95 6.19 -1.96 -0.61
C MET A 95 7.45 -1.91 -1.48
N SER A 96 8.59 -1.63 -0.84
CA SER A 96 9.85 -1.96 -1.49
C SER A 96 9.71 -3.40 -1.94
N LYS A 97 10.13 -3.68 -3.17
CA LYS A 97 9.97 -4.98 -3.83
C LYS A 97 10.80 -6.09 -3.13
N ASN A 98 11.09 -5.93 -1.84
CA ASN A 98 11.67 -6.87 -0.92
C ASN A 98 10.57 -7.81 -0.40
N TYR A 99 10.48 -8.96 -1.05
CA TYR A 99 9.60 -10.06 -0.65
C TYR A 99 10.33 -11.10 0.20
N ALA A 100 11.43 -10.75 0.88
CA ALA A 100 12.24 -11.72 1.64
C ALA A 100 11.40 -12.46 2.69
N LEU A 101 10.63 -11.73 3.51
CA LEU A 101 9.77 -12.35 4.53
C LEU A 101 8.72 -13.29 3.91
N MET A 102 8.12 -12.89 2.79
CA MET A 102 7.13 -13.72 2.08
C MET A 102 7.77 -14.98 1.45
N LYS A 103 9.09 -14.96 1.16
CA LYS A 103 9.83 -16.13 0.64
C LYS A 103 10.25 -17.08 1.74
N THR A 104 10.54 -16.56 2.94
CA THR A 104 11.12 -17.35 4.03
C THR A 104 10.09 -17.92 4.98
N LEU A 105 8.96 -17.26 5.14
CA LEU A 105 7.89 -17.68 6.05
C LEU A 105 6.87 -18.55 5.32
N THR A 106 6.26 -19.46 6.07
CA THR A 106 5.05 -20.15 5.61
C THR A 106 3.90 -19.15 5.42
N PRO A 107 2.89 -19.48 4.59
CA PRO A 107 1.71 -18.63 4.43
C PRO A 107 1.03 -18.28 5.76
N GLU A 108 0.90 -19.24 6.68
CA GLU A 108 0.31 -19.03 8.01
C GLU A 108 1.13 -18.06 8.85
N GLU A 109 2.46 -18.20 8.90
CA GLU A 109 3.34 -17.28 9.63
C GLU A 109 3.30 -15.87 9.05
N TYR A 110 3.28 -15.74 7.73
CA TYR A 110 3.23 -14.45 7.05
C TYR A 110 1.88 -13.76 7.29
N ASN A 111 0.77 -14.46 7.09
CA ASN A 111 -0.57 -13.95 7.40
C ASN A 111 -0.72 -13.66 8.90
N GLY A 112 -0.07 -14.44 9.76
CA GLY A 112 -0.01 -14.20 11.20
C GLY A 112 0.64 -12.85 11.53
N LYS A 113 1.75 -12.51 10.88
CA LYS A 113 2.38 -11.18 11.02
C LYS A 113 1.45 -10.05 10.57
N LEU A 114 0.78 -10.22 9.42
CA LEU A 114 -0.18 -9.25 8.91
C LEU A 114 -1.38 -9.07 9.86
N LEU A 115 -1.86 -10.15 10.46
CA LEU A 115 -2.94 -10.13 11.45
C LEU A 115 -2.54 -9.37 12.72
N LEU A 116 -1.33 -9.57 13.23
CA LEU A 116 -0.86 -8.84 14.40
C LEU A 116 -0.76 -7.33 14.14
N ILE A 117 -0.33 -6.92 12.95
CA ILE A 117 -0.36 -5.52 12.52
C ILE A 117 -1.80 -5.00 12.49
N LYS A 118 -2.72 -5.75 11.86
CA LYS A 118 -4.14 -5.39 11.79
C LYS A 118 -4.72 -5.19 13.20
N ARG A 119 -4.49 -6.13 14.10
CA ARG A 119 -5.02 -6.09 15.48
C ARG A 119 -4.43 -4.94 16.28
N CYS A 120 -3.14 -4.65 16.14
CA CYS A 120 -2.51 -3.48 16.77
C CYS A 120 -3.13 -2.16 16.29
N MET A 121 -3.36 -2.02 14.99
CA MET A 121 -4.01 -0.82 14.44
C MET A 121 -5.44 -0.67 14.98
N LEU A 122 -6.21 -1.75 15.01
CA LEU A 122 -7.57 -1.76 15.58
C LEU A 122 -7.57 -1.39 17.07
N ASP A 123 -6.63 -1.93 17.86
CA ASP A 123 -6.47 -1.64 19.28
C ASP A 123 -6.11 -0.17 19.54
N ASP A 124 -5.34 0.44 18.63
CA ASP A 124 -5.06 1.88 18.65
C ASP A 124 -6.25 2.74 18.18
N GLY A 125 -7.41 2.14 17.88
CA GLY A 125 -8.64 2.85 17.52
C GLY A 125 -8.76 3.19 16.04
N PHE A 126 -7.99 2.56 15.17
CA PHE A 126 -8.22 2.62 13.73
C PHE A 126 -9.39 1.74 13.31
N THR A 127 -10.05 2.14 12.22
CA THR A 127 -11.02 1.32 11.49
C THR A 127 -10.36 0.78 10.23
N PHE A 128 -10.53 -0.53 10.00
CA PHE A 128 -10.05 -1.20 8.79
C PHE A 128 -11.14 -1.26 7.72
N LEU A 129 -10.81 -0.92 6.49
CA LEU A 129 -11.71 -0.92 5.33
C LEU A 129 -11.31 -1.92 4.24
N GLY A 130 -10.18 -2.60 4.43
CA GLY A 130 -9.71 -3.61 3.49
C GLY A 130 -10.35 -4.97 3.75
N ASP A 131 -9.97 -5.93 2.92
CA ASP A 131 -10.38 -7.33 3.02
C ASP A 131 -9.21 -8.19 3.51
N PHE A 132 -9.29 -8.69 4.74
CA PHE A 132 -8.31 -9.59 5.37
C PHE A 132 -8.84 -10.10 6.71
N SER A 133 -9.40 -11.31 6.76
CA SER A 133 -9.97 -11.90 7.97
C SER A 133 -9.56 -13.37 8.18
N PRO A 134 -8.26 -13.64 8.44
CA PRO A 134 -7.74 -15.01 8.55
C PRO A 134 -8.21 -15.79 9.79
N CYS A 135 -9.06 -15.22 10.66
CA CYS A 135 -9.55 -15.91 11.87
C CYS A 135 -11.02 -16.31 11.83
N GLU A 136 -11.77 -15.87 10.80
CA GLU A 136 -13.22 -16.08 10.76
C GLU A 136 -13.59 -17.46 10.19
N ASN A 137 -12.77 -18.02 9.30
CA ASN A 137 -13.08 -19.27 8.60
C ASN A 137 -12.06 -20.38 8.91
N ASP A 138 -10.76 -20.07 8.87
CA ASP A 138 -9.66 -21.02 9.12
C ASP A 138 -8.65 -20.40 10.10
N PRO A 139 -8.86 -20.52 11.42
CA PRO A 139 -8.06 -19.81 12.41
C PRO A 139 -6.59 -20.29 12.39
N ILE A 140 -5.70 -19.33 12.12
CA ILE A 140 -4.25 -19.51 12.22
C ILE A 140 -3.76 -19.32 13.66
N PRO A 141 -2.60 -19.87 14.06
CA PRO A 141 -2.09 -19.75 15.44
C PRO A 141 -1.97 -18.30 15.95
N ALA A 142 -1.79 -17.33 15.06
CA ALA A 142 -1.71 -15.92 15.41
C ALA A 142 -3.03 -15.31 15.92
N CYS A 143 -4.18 -15.98 15.74
CA CYS A 143 -5.47 -15.55 16.25
C CYS A 143 -5.49 -15.51 17.79
N ASP A 144 -4.75 -16.41 18.44
CA ASP A 144 -4.70 -16.52 19.91
C ASP A 144 -3.57 -15.71 20.56
N LEU A 145 -2.68 -15.14 19.75
CA LEU A 145 -1.57 -14.33 20.26
C LEU A 145 -2.07 -13.01 20.88
N PRO A 146 -1.36 -12.48 21.90
CA PRO A 146 -1.67 -11.17 22.45
C PRO A 146 -1.49 -10.09 21.40
N VAL A 147 -2.37 -9.08 21.44
CA VAL A 147 -2.29 -7.93 20.53
C VAL A 147 -1.05 -7.10 20.88
N PRO A 148 -0.15 -6.85 19.92
CA PRO A 148 0.98 -5.97 20.18
C PRO A 148 0.49 -4.53 20.33
N LYS A 149 1.13 -3.78 21.23
CA LYS A 149 0.98 -2.33 21.30
C LYS A 149 1.86 -1.65 20.27
N ARG A 150 1.51 -0.42 19.90
CA ARG A 150 2.38 0.47 19.13
C ARG A 150 3.66 0.76 19.89
N GLU A 151 4.79 0.66 19.21
CA GLU A 151 6.09 0.97 19.77
C GLU A 151 6.92 1.77 18.77
N THR A 152 7.31 2.99 19.17
CA THR A 152 8.20 3.84 18.36
C THR A 152 9.51 3.13 18.00
N ASN A 153 10.05 2.29 18.89
CA ASN A 153 11.25 1.50 18.61
C ASN A 153 11.07 0.53 17.43
N ARG A 154 9.87 -0.02 17.21
CA ARG A 154 9.59 -0.87 16.04
C ARG A 154 9.64 -0.06 14.75
N ARG A 155 9.04 1.13 14.76
CA ARG A 155 9.10 2.06 13.63
C ARG A 155 10.53 2.45 13.31
N LEU A 156 11.30 2.92 14.29
CA LEU A 156 12.66 3.40 14.08
C LEU A 156 13.63 2.32 13.60
N ASN A 157 13.37 1.04 13.92
CA ASN A 157 14.18 -0.10 13.49
C ASN A 157 13.52 -0.92 12.36
N SER A 158 12.43 -0.42 11.76
CA SER A 158 11.84 -1.03 10.58
C SER A 158 12.80 -0.96 9.39
N GLU A 159 12.68 -1.89 8.44
CA GLU A 159 13.49 -1.87 7.23
C GLU A 159 13.34 -0.54 6.46
N TYR A 160 12.11 -0.03 6.41
CA TYR A 160 11.81 1.28 5.83
C TYR A 160 12.65 2.39 6.49
N CYS A 161 12.62 2.51 7.82
CA CYS A 161 13.34 3.57 8.52
C CYS A 161 14.84 3.37 8.59
N MET A 162 15.33 2.13 8.55
CA MET A 162 16.77 1.89 8.38
C MET A 162 17.28 2.39 7.02
N LYS A 163 16.49 2.22 5.95
CA LYS A 163 16.87 2.67 4.60
C LYS A 163 16.63 4.17 4.37
N LYS A 164 15.65 4.73 5.08
CA LYS A 164 15.17 6.10 4.92
C LYS A 164 15.24 6.89 6.23
N ALA A 165 16.31 6.71 6.99
CA ALA A 165 16.47 7.35 8.29
C ALA A 165 16.36 8.89 8.26
N TYR A 166 16.45 9.51 7.09
CA TYR A 166 16.31 10.96 6.86
C TYR A 166 14.86 11.46 6.71
N VAL A 167 13.85 10.59 6.56
CA VAL A 167 12.44 11.05 6.39
C VAL A 167 11.77 11.33 7.73
N ASP A 168 10.83 12.27 7.75
CA ASP A 168 10.14 12.72 8.99
C ASP A 168 9.44 11.57 9.72
N ALA A 169 8.75 10.70 8.97
CA ALA A 169 8.10 9.50 9.50
C ALA A 169 9.07 8.52 10.20
N CYS A 170 10.38 8.71 10.05
CA CYS A 170 11.41 7.89 10.65
C CYS A 170 12.19 8.61 11.76
N GLN A 171 11.85 9.85 12.11
CA GLN A 171 12.50 10.57 13.20
C GLN A 171 11.92 10.19 14.57
N PRO A 172 12.73 10.31 15.65
CA PRO A 172 14.14 10.70 15.66
C PRO A 172 15.10 9.56 15.30
N GLN A 173 16.17 9.83 14.55
CA GLN A 173 17.29 8.90 14.28
C GLN A 173 18.64 9.49 14.68
N SER A 174 19.60 8.62 14.98
CA SER A 174 20.97 9.09 15.19
C SER A 174 21.52 9.69 13.91
N ARG A 175 22.33 10.73 14.06
CA ARG A 175 23.02 11.37 12.94
C ARG A 175 23.85 10.39 12.13
N GLU A 176 24.54 9.46 12.80
CA GLU A 176 25.28 8.38 12.17
C GLU A 176 24.41 7.52 11.25
N ARG A 177 23.20 7.13 11.70
CA ARG A 177 22.27 6.34 10.87
C ARG A 177 21.81 7.10 9.64
N ILE A 178 21.51 8.39 9.79
CA ILE A 178 21.10 9.27 8.67
C ILE A 178 22.21 9.33 7.62
N LEU A 179 23.43 9.70 8.02
CA LEU A 179 24.58 9.84 7.14
C LEU A 179 24.95 8.52 6.42
N ASN A 180 24.68 7.39 7.05
CA ASN A 180 24.99 6.07 6.48
C ASN A 180 23.97 5.56 5.44
N THR A 181 22.83 6.24 5.24
CA THR A 181 21.88 5.86 4.19
C THR A 181 22.44 6.10 2.78
N GLU A 182 22.08 5.24 1.83
CA GLU A 182 22.53 5.35 0.43
C GLU A 182 22.18 6.70 -0.21
N LYS A 183 21.03 7.26 0.13
CA LYS A 183 20.58 8.55 -0.40
C LYS A 183 21.41 9.71 0.16
N CYS A 184 21.71 9.71 1.46
CA CYS A 184 22.62 10.69 2.04
C CYS A 184 24.03 10.56 1.44
N LYS A 185 24.59 9.36 1.35
CA LYS A 185 25.92 9.14 0.73
C LYS A 185 26.01 9.67 -0.69
N ARG A 186 24.94 9.52 -1.48
CA ARG A 186 24.93 9.88 -2.91
C ARG A 186 24.51 11.33 -3.19
N TYR A 187 23.66 11.91 -2.35
CA TYR A 187 23.08 13.24 -2.58
C TYR A 187 22.94 14.04 -1.26
N PRO A 188 24.04 14.29 -0.55
CA PRO A 188 23.94 14.75 0.83
C PRO A 188 23.33 16.18 0.94
N LYS A 189 23.54 17.04 -0.06
CA LYS A 189 22.93 18.38 -0.15
C LYS A 189 21.41 18.35 -0.31
N LEU A 190 20.91 17.39 -1.10
CA LEU A 190 19.49 17.30 -1.45
C LEU A 190 18.64 16.79 -0.27
N TYR A 191 19.23 15.97 0.58
CA TYR A 191 18.56 15.37 1.74
C TYR A 191 19.00 16.02 3.06
N PHE A 192 19.63 17.20 3.00
CA PHE A 192 20.11 17.96 4.16
C PHE A 192 20.97 17.12 5.13
N CYS A 193 21.72 16.16 4.58
CA CYS A 193 22.64 15.32 5.34
C CYS A 193 24.01 15.99 5.50
N ASP A 194 24.28 17.04 4.72
CA ASP A 194 25.43 17.94 4.87
C ASP A 194 25.16 18.99 5.96
N VAL A 195 25.50 18.70 7.21
CA VAL A 195 25.55 19.71 8.28
C VAL A 195 26.91 19.70 8.95
#